data_AF-A0A6L4AYA5-F1
#
_entry.id   AF-A0A6L4AYA5-F1
#
_cell.length_a   1.000
_cell.length_b   1.000
_cell.length_c   1.000
_cell.angle_alpha   90.00
_cell.angle_beta   90.00
_cell.angle_gamma   90.00
#
_symmetry.space_group_name_H-M   'P 1'
#
loop_
_entity.id
_entity.type
_entity.pdbx_description
1 polymer ?
#
loop_
_entity_poly.entity_id
_entity_poly.type
_entity_poly.pdbx_seq_one_letter_code
_entity_poly.pdbx_strand_id
1 'polypeptide(L)'
;MTRDGSAWRSRGGVLACALAAALAAAPAAAADAIVVPGGFEAVAARLGNVSRQPEEFVASLNRILLLETDPGGNWERVRRRVELIARLDEIAAWKRDFGPRVEVETATPAGRARLAVLAERLGYRATCEEAGCSLVTLAGDPAARRRQLARDFGWDLPGGVAAAGERSLVLVLPEPRVPSPMPLAEWSAWVGHPVGEDEALAALARDQAFGFVLEGARRLDTATRTELARLDLFPSFRQQSPAHFYRYAATLRLRDGQLVVPGGDAYRPLWRRLLGASADDPRLFVPALLTRRDGRVAFLWQALIDAPPEMARHYLGDPDSPDDRRTVQRVLAQLDATAPESFSAPLGGDLGFGTLVRSLPLAPGGGAIDLPGGAGLWWTALRDEEVPSDAEALGRIVERGLERELDETGLLLATLGAAVDVAGAARPALPRLIGAAGLFGDRRDLLTPENVVLLSRAVDSWPAALVPLRELEPRHPGTVRDHLLAVAALDRLPRTPDAELLLVNYQAGAGLVGLLAGSTGLAADRRETHFAAWARLHAGAADPYAAAAAQLRWLETLLADLPAAATDSPGRGPLERALLAALAPARDPQHVELDGVAFFARRGLEARRRMARRLVVQGIPACDDLVALARALREL
;
A
#
# COMPACT_ATOMS: atom_id res chain seq x y z
N MET A 1 60.51 25.39 -24.01
CA MET A 1 59.70 25.35 -22.77
C MET A 1 58.49 24.47 -23.04
N THR A 2 58.57 23.19 -22.63
CA THR A 2 57.71 22.56 -21.58
C THR A 2 56.25 22.41 -22.00
N ARG A 3 55.58 21.25 -21.92
CA ARG A 3 55.89 19.95 -21.31
C ARG A 3 54.79 18.96 -21.72
N ASP A 4 55.20 17.70 -21.80
CA ASP A 4 54.40 16.47 -21.81
C ASP A 4 53.42 16.36 -20.63
N GLY A 5 52.30 15.64 -20.84
CA GLY A 5 51.30 15.44 -19.79
C GLY A 5 50.13 14.50 -20.12
N SER A 6 50.36 13.35 -20.79
CA SER A 6 49.32 12.33 -20.99
C SER A 6 49.84 10.92 -20.69
N ALA A 7 49.99 10.58 -19.40
CA ALA A 7 50.39 9.22 -18.99
C ALA A 7 49.84 8.73 -17.62
N TRP A 8 48.79 9.32 -17.05
CA TRP A 8 48.33 8.98 -15.68
C TRP A 8 46.83 8.64 -15.52
N ARG A 9 46.18 7.97 -16.47
CA ARG A 9 44.74 7.60 -16.32
C ARG A 9 44.34 6.14 -16.55
N SER A 10 45.25 5.17 -16.60
CA SER A 10 44.87 3.77 -16.91
C SER A 10 45.22 2.71 -15.87
N ARG A 11 45.67 3.05 -14.66
CA ARG A 11 46.02 2.05 -13.63
C ARG A 11 45.19 2.08 -12.34
N GLY A 12 44.27 3.04 -12.18
CA GLY A 12 43.40 3.13 -10.99
C GLY A 12 42.10 2.30 -11.06
N GLY A 13 41.60 2.01 -12.26
CA GLY A 13 40.32 1.31 -12.44
C GLY A 13 40.37 -0.20 -12.16
N VAL A 14 41.51 -0.85 -12.42
CA VAL A 14 41.63 -2.30 -12.28
C VAL A 14 41.81 -2.71 -10.81
N LEU A 15 42.47 -1.88 -9.98
CA LEU A 15 42.60 -2.15 -8.54
C LEU A 15 41.31 -1.88 -7.77
N ALA A 16 40.50 -0.91 -8.19
CA ALA A 16 39.20 -0.62 -7.56
C ALA A 16 38.16 -1.71 -7.84
N CYS A 17 38.13 -2.28 -9.06
CA CYS A 17 37.29 -3.43 -9.38
C CYS A 17 37.77 -4.72 -8.68
N ALA A 18 39.07 -4.92 -8.52
CA ALA A 18 39.62 -6.08 -7.81
C ALA A 18 39.37 -6.01 -6.29
N LEU A 19 39.46 -4.83 -5.66
CA LEU A 19 39.10 -4.65 -4.25
C LEU A 19 37.59 -4.75 -4.01
N ALA A 20 36.76 -4.25 -4.92
CA ALA A 20 35.30 -4.41 -4.85
C ALA A 20 34.88 -5.87 -5.03
N ALA A 21 35.56 -6.65 -5.87
CA ALA A 21 35.32 -8.08 -6.03
C ALA A 21 35.87 -8.91 -4.84
N ALA A 22 36.99 -8.50 -4.23
CA ALA A 22 37.57 -9.19 -3.08
C ALA A 22 36.85 -8.90 -1.75
N LEU A 23 36.14 -7.76 -1.63
CA LEU A 23 35.27 -7.45 -0.48
C LEU A 23 33.84 -8.01 -0.63
N ALA A 24 33.47 -8.52 -1.81
CA ALA A 24 32.12 -9.01 -2.12
C ALA A 24 31.92 -10.54 -1.96
N ALA A 25 32.92 -11.28 -1.48
CA ALA A 25 32.77 -12.71 -1.26
C ALA A 25 33.56 -13.19 -0.03
N ALA A 26 33.23 -12.65 1.14
CA ALA A 26 33.24 -13.54 2.31
C ALA A 26 32.26 -14.68 1.97
N PRO A 27 32.64 -15.97 2.13
CA PRO A 27 31.69 -17.05 1.92
C PRO A 27 30.49 -16.73 2.82
N ALA A 28 29.33 -16.47 2.22
CA ALA A 28 28.10 -16.34 2.98
C ALA A 28 28.04 -17.61 3.83
N ALA A 29 28.19 -17.44 5.15
CA ALA A 29 28.07 -18.55 6.07
C ALA A 29 26.79 -19.29 5.67
N ALA A 30 26.91 -20.59 5.40
CA ALA A 30 25.81 -21.37 4.85
C ALA A 30 24.58 -21.09 5.72
N ALA A 31 23.58 -20.43 5.14
CA ALA A 31 22.40 -20.05 5.89
C ALA A 31 21.79 -21.33 6.48
N ASP A 32 21.46 -21.29 7.78
CA ASP A 32 20.81 -22.43 8.43
C ASP A 32 19.59 -22.87 7.61
N ALA A 33 19.36 -24.18 7.55
CA ALA A 33 18.25 -24.75 6.80
C ALA A 33 17.10 -25.14 7.73
N ILE A 34 15.87 -24.98 7.26
CA ILE A 34 14.67 -25.51 7.90
C ILE A 34 14.21 -26.71 7.11
N VAL A 35 14.02 -27.85 7.77
CA VAL A 35 13.38 -29.00 7.15
C VAL A 35 11.89 -28.72 7.07
N VAL A 36 11.28 -28.98 5.91
CA VAL A 36 9.83 -28.87 5.70
C VAL A 36 9.26 -30.28 5.53
N PRO A 37 8.81 -30.93 6.61
CA PRO A 37 8.36 -32.32 6.55
C PRO A 37 7.14 -32.46 5.64
N GLY A 38 7.20 -33.42 4.72
CA GLY A 38 6.17 -33.63 3.71
C GLY A 38 6.21 -32.67 2.53
N GLY A 39 7.23 -31.81 2.43
CA GLY A 39 7.46 -30.91 1.30
C GLY A 39 6.78 -29.54 1.38
N PHE A 40 7.51 -28.47 1.06
CA PHE A 40 6.99 -27.10 1.08
C PHE A 40 5.90 -26.86 0.03
N GLU A 41 5.95 -27.56 -1.11
CA GLU A 41 4.89 -27.54 -2.13
C GLU A 41 3.54 -28.01 -1.60
N ALA A 42 3.54 -29.09 -0.82
CA ALA A 42 2.33 -29.65 -0.23
C ALA A 42 1.75 -28.70 0.84
N VAL A 43 2.61 -28.09 1.66
CA VAL A 43 2.20 -27.06 2.62
C VAL A 43 1.60 -25.86 1.88
N ALA A 44 2.24 -25.39 0.81
CA ALA A 44 1.77 -24.25 0.03
C ALA A 44 0.44 -24.53 -0.69
N ALA A 45 0.26 -25.73 -1.25
CA ALA A 45 -0.99 -26.15 -1.88
C ALA A 45 -2.15 -26.22 -0.88
N ARG A 46 -1.89 -26.66 0.36
CA ARG A 46 -2.93 -26.84 1.37
C ARG A 46 -3.38 -25.54 2.01
N LEU A 47 -2.43 -24.65 2.30
CA LEU A 47 -2.73 -23.36 2.95
C LEU A 47 -3.14 -22.30 1.92
N GLY A 48 -2.62 -22.35 0.70
CA GLY A 48 -2.87 -21.36 -0.35
C GLY A 48 -2.16 -20.03 -0.09
N ASN A 49 -1.82 -19.29 -1.15
CA ASN A 49 -1.12 -17.99 -1.09
C ASN A 49 0.23 -18.00 -0.34
N VAL A 50 0.84 -19.18 -0.15
CA VAL A 50 2.22 -19.32 0.34
C VAL A 50 3.14 -19.45 -0.88
N SER A 51 4.26 -18.72 -0.89
CA SER A 51 5.26 -18.80 -1.95
C SER A 51 5.80 -20.23 -2.11
N ARG A 52 5.95 -20.67 -3.36
CA ARG A 52 6.58 -21.94 -3.73
C ARG A 52 8.08 -21.82 -3.96
N GLN A 53 8.64 -20.61 -3.82
CA GLN A 53 10.08 -20.40 -3.89
C GLN A 53 10.69 -20.75 -2.52
N PRO A 54 11.69 -21.66 -2.46
CA PRO A 54 12.32 -22.05 -1.20
C PRO A 54 12.79 -20.88 -0.34
N GLU A 55 13.35 -19.84 -0.97
CA GLU A 55 13.94 -18.66 -0.32
C GLU A 55 12.88 -17.78 0.36
N GLU A 56 11.64 -17.81 -0.12
CA GLU A 56 10.54 -16.99 0.38
C GLU A 56 9.54 -17.77 1.23
N PHE A 57 9.59 -19.10 1.19
CA PHE A 57 8.57 -19.99 1.74
C PHE A 57 8.25 -19.67 3.21
N VAL A 58 9.27 -19.62 4.08
CA VAL A 58 9.08 -19.41 5.52
C VAL A 58 8.49 -18.03 5.82
N ALA A 59 8.97 -16.99 5.13
CA ALA A 59 8.48 -15.63 5.30
C ALA A 59 7.06 -15.46 4.75
N SER A 60 6.74 -16.09 3.62
CA SER A 60 5.38 -16.11 3.08
C SER A 60 4.43 -16.87 3.99
N LEU A 61 4.85 -18.04 4.50
CA LEU A 61 4.06 -18.84 5.43
C LEU A 61 3.75 -18.06 6.71
N ASN A 62 4.77 -17.45 7.33
CA ASN A 62 4.58 -16.66 8.54
C ASN A 62 3.57 -15.51 8.32
N ARG A 63 3.72 -14.76 7.22
CA ARG A 63 2.77 -13.68 6.86
C ARG A 63 1.34 -14.20 6.70
N ILE A 64 1.14 -15.33 6.03
CA ILE A 64 -0.19 -15.95 5.88
C ILE A 64 -0.76 -16.37 7.25
N LEU A 65 0.05 -16.96 8.12
CA LEU A 65 -0.38 -17.34 9.47
C LEU A 65 -0.73 -16.12 10.33
N LEU A 66 -0.01 -15.00 10.18
CA LEU A 66 -0.29 -13.76 10.90
C LEU A 66 -1.51 -13.00 10.36
N LEU A 67 -1.72 -12.99 9.05
CA LEU A 67 -2.83 -12.26 8.41
C LEU A 67 -4.22 -12.75 8.85
N GLU A 68 -4.37 -14.04 9.12
CA GLU A 68 -5.63 -14.62 9.60
C GLU A 68 -5.83 -14.51 11.11
N THR A 69 -4.83 -13.97 11.82
CA THR A 69 -4.89 -13.91 13.28
C THR A 69 -5.23 -12.50 13.74
N ASP A 70 -6.36 -12.37 14.42
CA ASP A 70 -6.63 -11.21 15.26
C ASP A 70 -5.64 -11.25 16.46
N PRO A 71 -4.82 -10.21 16.69
CA PRO A 71 -3.90 -10.16 17.82
C PRO A 71 -4.56 -10.35 19.19
N GLY A 72 -5.85 -10.03 19.35
CA GLY A 72 -6.63 -10.31 20.55
C GLY A 72 -7.44 -11.61 20.51
N GLY A 73 -7.47 -12.28 19.35
CA GLY A 73 -8.26 -13.47 19.10
C GLY A 73 -7.57 -14.76 19.57
N ASN A 74 -8.35 -15.83 19.68
CA ASN A 74 -7.80 -17.15 19.95
C ASN A 74 -7.11 -17.69 18.68
N TRP A 75 -5.82 -17.42 18.54
CA TRP A 75 -4.99 -17.83 17.42
C TRP A 75 -4.97 -19.36 17.22
N GLU A 76 -5.18 -20.15 18.28
CA GLU A 76 -5.24 -21.61 18.23
C GLU A 76 -6.47 -22.10 17.44
N ARG A 77 -7.42 -21.22 17.14
CA ARG A 77 -8.59 -21.52 16.29
C ARG A 77 -8.41 -21.08 14.85
N VAL A 78 -7.31 -20.40 14.51
CA VAL A 78 -7.03 -20.00 13.12
C VAL A 78 -6.87 -21.25 12.28
N ARG A 79 -7.83 -21.46 11.36
CA ARG A 79 -7.98 -22.70 10.60
C ARG A 79 -6.67 -23.17 9.97
N ARG A 80 -5.97 -22.27 9.26
CA ARG A 80 -4.70 -22.61 8.60
C ARG A 80 -3.62 -23.07 9.57
N ARG A 81 -3.56 -22.47 10.76
CA ARG A 81 -2.59 -22.83 11.79
C ARG A 81 -2.94 -24.17 12.42
N VAL A 82 -4.21 -24.42 12.74
CA VAL A 82 -4.70 -25.73 13.22
C VAL A 82 -4.37 -26.83 12.22
N GLU A 83 -4.64 -26.58 10.92
CA GLU A 83 -4.33 -27.53 9.85
C GLU A 83 -2.83 -27.82 9.73
N LEU A 84 -1.99 -26.79 9.82
CA LEU A 84 -0.54 -26.95 9.79
C LEU A 84 -0.02 -27.73 11.01
N ILE A 85 -0.46 -27.39 12.22
CA ILE A 85 -0.05 -28.08 13.45
C ILE A 85 -0.47 -29.55 13.40
N ALA A 86 -1.74 -29.83 13.07
CA ALA A 86 -2.25 -31.20 12.97
C ALA A 86 -1.44 -32.03 11.96
N ARG A 87 -1.09 -31.44 10.81
CA ARG A 87 -0.22 -32.09 9.82
C ARG A 87 1.17 -32.38 10.39
N LEU A 88 1.79 -31.42 11.07
CA LEU A 88 3.11 -31.60 11.68
C LEU A 88 3.09 -32.68 12.78
N ASP A 89 2.03 -32.75 13.58
CA ASP A 89 1.84 -33.80 14.59
C ASP A 89 1.68 -35.19 13.95
N GLU A 90 0.89 -35.30 12.87
CA GLU A 90 0.72 -36.53 12.11
C GLU A 90 2.06 -37.02 11.52
N ILE A 91 2.86 -36.11 10.98
CA ILE A 91 4.20 -36.43 10.45
C ILE A 91 5.17 -36.83 11.57
N ALA A 92 5.16 -36.11 12.70
CA ALA A 92 6.01 -36.44 13.84
C ALA A 92 5.66 -37.83 14.42
N ALA A 93 4.37 -38.16 14.51
CA ALA A 93 3.91 -39.49 14.88
C ALA A 93 4.39 -40.55 13.87
N TRP A 94 4.26 -40.27 12.57
CA TRP A 94 4.77 -41.16 11.54
C TRP A 94 6.28 -41.42 11.66
N LYS A 95 7.10 -40.37 11.80
CA LYS A 95 8.56 -40.50 11.96
C LYS A 95 8.92 -41.33 13.19
N ARG A 96 8.16 -41.20 14.29
CA ARG A 96 8.35 -41.99 15.51
C ARG A 96 8.04 -43.47 15.29
N ASP A 97 6.96 -43.77 14.59
CA ASP A 97 6.46 -45.14 14.41
C ASP A 97 7.23 -45.90 13.33
N PHE A 98 7.63 -45.23 12.24
CA PHE A 98 8.17 -45.88 11.04
C PHE A 98 9.52 -45.34 10.55
N GLY A 99 9.96 -44.17 11.02
CA GLY A 99 11.11 -43.46 10.49
C GLY A 99 10.82 -42.64 9.21
N PRO A 100 11.82 -41.89 8.69
CA PRO A 100 11.67 -41.06 7.49
C PRO A 100 11.67 -41.88 6.19
N ARG A 101 12.19 -43.11 6.24
CA ARG A 101 12.20 -44.07 5.13
C ARG A 101 11.67 -45.41 5.62
N VAL A 102 10.62 -45.89 4.98
CA VAL A 102 9.99 -47.18 5.27
C VAL A 102 10.25 -48.11 4.10
N GLU A 103 10.93 -49.21 4.38
CA GLU A 103 11.14 -50.29 3.42
C GLU A 103 10.40 -51.54 3.90
N VAL A 104 9.61 -52.12 3.00
CA VAL A 104 8.73 -53.25 3.30
C VAL A 104 8.92 -54.33 2.24
N GLU A 105 9.52 -55.45 2.62
CA GLU A 105 9.67 -56.64 1.79
C GLU A 105 8.36 -57.44 1.76
N THR A 106 7.51 -57.19 0.77
CA THR A 106 6.15 -57.78 0.71
C THR A 106 6.14 -59.31 0.57
N ALA A 107 7.23 -59.93 0.14
CA ALA A 107 7.35 -61.39 0.02
C ALA A 107 7.43 -62.10 1.39
N THR A 108 7.98 -61.46 2.43
CA THR A 108 8.23 -62.11 3.72
C THR A 108 7.02 -61.99 4.66
N PRO A 109 6.77 -62.97 5.56
CA PRO A 109 5.70 -62.84 6.56
C PRO A 109 5.84 -61.58 7.43
N ALA A 110 7.06 -61.22 7.80
CA ALA A 110 7.35 -60.01 8.57
C ALA A 110 7.04 -58.72 7.79
N GLY A 111 7.41 -58.66 6.52
CA GLY A 111 7.09 -57.51 5.66
C GLY A 111 5.60 -57.39 5.37
N ARG A 112 4.86 -58.51 5.21
CA ARG A 112 3.39 -58.49 5.12
C ARG A 112 2.72 -57.95 6.37
N ALA A 113 3.20 -58.35 7.56
CA ALA A 113 2.71 -57.80 8.82
C ALA A 113 2.99 -56.29 8.92
N ARG A 114 4.20 -55.85 8.53
CA ARG A 114 4.56 -54.43 8.48
C ARG A 114 3.71 -53.64 7.47
N LEU A 115 3.41 -54.23 6.31
CA LEU A 115 2.52 -53.64 5.31
C LEU A 115 1.10 -53.47 5.86
N ALA A 116 0.57 -54.44 6.60
CA ALA A 116 -0.77 -54.34 7.19
C ALA A 116 -0.87 -53.15 8.16
N VAL A 117 0.12 -52.98 9.04
CA VAL A 117 0.19 -51.84 9.96
C VAL A 117 0.30 -50.51 9.21
N LEU A 118 1.16 -50.47 8.19
CA LEU A 118 1.37 -49.30 7.33
C LEU A 118 0.09 -48.90 6.58
N ALA A 119 -0.57 -49.88 5.95
CA ALA A 119 -1.81 -49.71 5.22
C ALA A 119 -2.90 -49.14 6.14
N GLU A 120 -3.07 -49.73 7.32
CA GLU A 120 -4.05 -49.26 8.30
C GLU A 120 -3.77 -47.82 8.74
N ARG A 121 -2.50 -47.46 8.98
CA ARG A 121 -2.10 -46.10 9.31
C ARG A 121 -2.37 -45.10 8.19
N LEU A 122 -2.35 -45.53 6.93
CA LEU A 122 -2.65 -44.70 5.77
C LEU A 122 -4.14 -44.76 5.33
N GLY A 123 -4.99 -45.46 6.10
CA GLY A 123 -6.43 -45.55 5.83
C GLY A 123 -6.82 -46.65 4.82
N TYR A 124 -6.02 -47.70 4.73
CA TYR A 124 -6.23 -48.89 3.92
C TYR A 124 -6.25 -50.15 4.79
N ARG A 125 -6.69 -51.28 4.24
CA ARG A 125 -6.50 -52.61 4.80
C ARG A 125 -5.70 -53.42 3.80
N ALA A 126 -4.57 -53.98 4.21
CA ALA A 126 -3.80 -54.88 3.35
C ALA A 126 -4.36 -56.30 3.44
N THR A 127 -4.50 -56.94 2.29
CA THR A 127 -4.84 -58.36 2.14
C THR A 127 -3.74 -59.01 1.31
N CYS A 128 -3.03 -59.98 1.89
CA CYS A 128 -1.92 -60.64 1.21
C CYS A 128 -2.18 -62.15 1.06
N GLU A 129 -2.09 -62.63 -0.16
CA GLU A 129 -2.24 -64.04 -0.55
C GLU A 129 -0.90 -64.57 -1.12
N GLU A 130 -0.87 -65.81 -1.60
CA GLU A 130 0.33 -66.38 -2.25
C GLU A 130 0.74 -65.60 -3.50
N ALA A 131 -0.22 -65.00 -4.22
CA ALA A 131 0.01 -64.23 -5.44
C ALA A 131 0.44 -62.76 -5.21
N GLY A 132 0.52 -62.29 -3.95
CA GLY A 132 0.93 -60.93 -3.60
C GLY A 132 -0.01 -60.22 -2.63
N CYS A 133 0.19 -58.90 -2.46
CA CYS A 133 -0.62 -58.06 -1.57
C CYS A 133 -1.50 -57.08 -2.35
N SER A 134 -2.70 -56.83 -1.84
CA SER A 134 -3.66 -55.84 -2.34
C SER A 134 -4.15 -54.94 -1.20
N LEU A 135 -4.67 -53.77 -1.54
CA LEU A 135 -5.17 -52.78 -0.58
C LEU A 135 -6.65 -52.48 -0.78
N VAL A 136 -7.41 -52.49 0.30
CA VAL A 136 -8.82 -52.08 0.34
C VAL A 136 -8.95 -50.78 1.10
N THR A 137 -9.68 -49.80 0.57
CA THR A 137 -9.90 -48.53 1.27
C THR A 137 -10.78 -48.71 2.50
N LEU A 138 -10.36 -48.18 3.65
CA LEU A 138 -11.21 -48.12 4.84
C LEU A 138 -12.25 -47.00 4.71
N ALA A 139 -13.49 -47.26 5.14
CA ALA A 139 -14.56 -46.27 5.16
C ALA A 139 -14.39 -45.26 6.30
N GLY A 140 -15.01 -44.09 6.15
CA GLY A 140 -15.06 -43.03 7.18
C GLY A 140 -14.07 -41.89 6.98
N ASP A 141 -14.44 -40.71 7.51
CA ASP A 141 -13.68 -39.47 7.37
C ASP A 141 -12.24 -39.55 7.90
N PRO A 142 -11.95 -40.20 9.04
CA PRO A 142 -10.57 -40.33 9.52
C PRO A 142 -9.67 -41.14 8.58
N ALA A 143 -10.21 -42.14 7.88
CA ALA A 143 -9.46 -42.91 6.90
C ALA A 143 -9.26 -42.12 5.61
N ALA A 144 -10.28 -41.35 5.18
CA ALA A 144 -10.15 -40.45 4.03
C ALA A 144 -9.10 -39.35 4.24
N ARG A 145 -9.02 -38.75 5.44
CA ARG A 145 -7.98 -37.77 5.79
C ARG A 145 -6.58 -38.35 5.74
N ARG A 146 -6.37 -39.55 6.32
CA ARG A 146 -5.07 -40.25 6.25
C ARG A 146 -4.63 -40.55 4.81
N ARG A 147 -5.56 -40.94 3.94
CA ARG A 147 -5.28 -41.12 2.51
C ARG A 147 -4.93 -39.81 1.82
N GLN A 148 -5.62 -38.73 2.15
CA GLN A 148 -5.28 -37.41 1.61
C GLN A 148 -3.87 -36.99 2.03
N LEU A 149 -3.52 -37.17 3.31
CA LEU A 149 -2.18 -36.89 3.81
C LEU A 149 -1.10 -37.70 3.05
N ALA A 150 -1.33 -38.99 2.82
CA ALA A 150 -0.44 -39.83 2.03
C ALA A 150 -0.21 -39.26 0.61
N ARG A 151 -1.30 -38.84 -0.05
CA ARG A 151 -1.23 -38.19 -1.37
C ARG A 151 -0.45 -36.88 -1.33
N ASP A 152 -0.63 -36.09 -0.28
CA ASP A 152 0.09 -34.82 -0.11
C ASP A 152 1.61 -35.04 0.06
N PHE A 153 2.05 -36.22 0.53
CA PHE A 153 3.47 -36.61 0.56
C PHE A 153 3.97 -37.19 -0.77
N GLY A 154 3.11 -37.28 -1.78
CA GLY A 154 3.42 -37.93 -3.05
C GLY A 154 3.45 -39.46 -2.94
N TRP A 155 2.88 -40.05 -1.89
CA TRP A 155 2.82 -41.51 -1.77
C TRP A 155 1.61 -42.07 -2.52
N ASP A 156 1.89 -42.85 -3.56
CA ASP A 156 0.91 -43.74 -4.19
C ASP A 156 1.06 -45.14 -3.60
N LEU A 157 0.50 -45.37 -2.41
CA LEU A 157 0.58 -46.67 -1.74
C LEU A 157 -0.07 -47.79 -2.58
N PRO A 158 -1.26 -47.62 -3.19
CA PRO A 158 -1.84 -48.63 -4.08
C PRO A 158 -0.95 -48.95 -5.29
N GLY A 159 -0.46 -47.93 -6.01
CA GLY A 159 0.44 -48.14 -7.14
C GLY A 159 1.77 -48.76 -6.71
N GLY A 160 2.31 -48.34 -5.56
CA GLY A 160 3.55 -48.87 -4.99
C GLY A 160 3.44 -50.35 -4.60
N VAL A 161 2.35 -50.77 -3.96
CA VAL A 161 2.11 -52.18 -3.63
C VAL A 161 1.93 -53.02 -4.90
N ALA A 162 1.18 -52.52 -5.88
CA ALA A 162 1.01 -53.19 -7.17
C ALA A 162 2.33 -53.33 -7.94
N ALA A 163 3.18 -52.31 -7.91
CA ALA A 163 4.48 -52.30 -8.58
C ALA A 163 5.55 -53.11 -7.82
N ALA A 164 5.47 -53.20 -6.50
CA ALA A 164 6.40 -53.96 -5.69
C ALA A 164 6.29 -55.47 -5.98
N GLY A 165 5.07 -56.03 -6.06
CA GLY A 165 4.90 -57.47 -6.26
C GLY A 165 5.62 -58.28 -5.18
N GLU A 166 6.66 -59.05 -5.56
CA GLU A 166 7.57 -59.78 -4.64
C GLU A 166 8.77 -58.94 -4.16
N ARG A 167 8.94 -57.70 -4.64
CA ARG A 167 10.05 -56.79 -4.29
C ARG A 167 9.71 -55.92 -3.08
N SER A 168 10.69 -55.13 -2.63
CA SER A 168 10.49 -54.17 -1.55
C SER A 168 9.68 -52.94 -2.00
N LEU A 169 8.65 -52.59 -1.23
CA LEU A 169 8.01 -51.28 -1.27
C LEU A 169 8.86 -50.29 -0.47
N VAL A 170 9.20 -49.14 -1.08
CA VAL A 170 9.94 -48.07 -0.41
C VAL A 170 9.09 -46.80 -0.40
N LEU A 171 8.81 -46.29 0.80
CA LEU A 171 8.20 -44.97 1.01
C LEU A 171 9.22 -44.04 1.65
N VAL A 172 9.38 -42.86 1.09
CA VAL A 172 10.28 -41.81 1.62
C VAL A 172 9.46 -40.59 1.92
N LEU A 173 9.54 -40.09 3.16
CA LEU A 173 8.95 -38.81 3.52
C LEU A 173 9.78 -37.68 2.87
N PRO A 174 9.17 -36.81 2.05
CA PRO A 174 9.89 -35.66 1.50
C PRO A 174 10.30 -34.71 2.61
N GLU A 175 11.59 -34.43 2.74
CA GLU A 175 12.14 -33.49 3.73
C GLU A 175 13.03 -32.45 3.05
N PRO A 176 12.49 -31.66 2.08
CA PRO A 176 13.27 -30.60 1.47
C PRO A 176 13.66 -29.58 2.53
N ARG A 177 14.86 -29.04 2.33
CA ARG A 177 15.43 -27.96 3.13
C ARG A 177 15.15 -26.63 2.45
N VAL A 178 14.68 -25.67 3.23
CA VAL A 178 14.51 -24.28 2.81
C VAL A 178 15.42 -23.38 3.64
N PRO A 179 15.92 -22.25 3.10
CA PRO A 179 16.73 -21.32 3.89
C PRO A 179 15.94 -20.76 5.08
N SER A 180 16.57 -20.71 6.25
CA SER A 180 16.01 -20.04 7.42
C SER A 180 16.10 -18.53 7.25
N PRO A 181 15.05 -17.76 7.59
CA PRO A 181 15.07 -16.30 7.49
C PRO A 181 16.03 -15.62 8.48
N MET A 182 16.46 -16.33 9.53
CA MET A 182 17.44 -15.91 10.55
C MET A 182 18.19 -17.16 11.06
N PRO A 183 19.38 -17.03 11.68
CA PRO A 183 20.05 -18.17 12.28
C PRO A 183 19.17 -18.91 13.32
N LEU A 184 19.15 -20.24 13.31
CA LEU A 184 18.36 -21.07 14.24
C LEU A 184 18.84 -20.96 15.69
N ALA A 185 20.10 -20.57 15.89
CA ALA A 185 20.60 -20.19 17.22
C ALA A 185 19.83 -18.98 17.79
N GLU A 186 19.49 -18.00 16.96
CA GLU A 186 18.66 -16.86 17.38
C GLU A 186 17.23 -17.31 17.69
N TRP A 187 16.65 -18.21 16.87
CA TRP A 187 15.33 -18.78 17.13
C TRP A 187 15.30 -19.45 18.51
N SER A 188 16.32 -20.27 18.80
CA SER A 188 16.46 -20.95 20.08
C SER A 188 16.50 -19.97 21.26
N ALA A 189 17.29 -18.90 21.12
CA ALA A 189 17.38 -17.86 22.14
C ALA A 189 16.04 -17.14 22.37
N TRP A 190 15.29 -16.82 21.30
CA TRP A 190 14.04 -16.08 21.40
C TRP A 190 12.89 -16.93 21.96
N VAL A 191 12.84 -18.21 21.59
CA VAL A 191 11.81 -19.13 22.07
C VAL A 191 12.11 -19.64 23.48
N GLY A 192 13.39 -19.73 23.86
CA GLY A 192 13.85 -20.14 25.19
C GLY A 192 14.13 -21.63 25.33
N HIS A 193 14.21 -22.36 24.23
CA HIS A 193 14.65 -23.75 24.16
C HIS A 193 15.37 -24.01 22.83
N PRO A 194 16.18 -25.07 22.70
CA PRO A 194 16.81 -25.41 21.43
C PRO A 194 15.77 -25.57 20.32
N VAL A 195 16.02 -24.98 19.15
CA VAL A 195 15.23 -25.11 17.93
C VAL A 195 16.16 -25.55 16.82
N GLY A 196 16.07 -26.83 16.44
CA GLY A 196 16.82 -27.41 15.34
C GLY A 196 16.10 -27.27 13.99
N GLU A 197 16.76 -27.74 12.92
CA GLU A 197 16.23 -27.68 11.54
C GLU A 197 14.84 -28.36 11.42
N ASP A 198 14.64 -29.47 12.13
CA ASP A 198 13.39 -30.26 12.15
C ASP A 198 12.27 -29.62 12.99
N GLU A 199 12.62 -28.74 13.93
CA GLU A 199 11.68 -28.15 14.89
C GLU A 199 11.24 -26.74 14.49
N ALA A 200 12.03 -26.03 13.69
CA ALA A 200 11.79 -24.64 13.31
C ALA A 200 10.37 -24.40 12.75
N LEU A 201 9.92 -25.19 11.78
CA LEU A 201 8.57 -25.02 11.22
C LEU A 201 7.47 -25.23 12.27
N ALA A 202 7.69 -26.17 13.18
CA ALA A 202 6.83 -26.48 14.30
C ALA A 202 6.78 -25.34 15.33
N ALA A 203 7.92 -24.73 15.66
CA ALA A 203 8.00 -23.56 16.52
C ALA A 203 7.21 -22.38 15.94
N LEU A 204 7.38 -22.11 14.64
CA LEU A 204 6.64 -21.05 13.93
C LEU A 204 5.12 -21.28 13.95
N ALA A 205 4.69 -22.52 13.72
CA ALA A 205 3.28 -22.90 13.66
C ALA A 205 2.62 -22.90 15.04
N ARG A 206 3.33 -23.23 16.11
CA ARG A 206 2.78 -23.34 17.48
C ARG A 206 2.97 -22.10 18.34
N ASP A 207 3.72 -21.11 17.87
CA ASP A 207 3.97 -19.88 18.62
C ASP A 207 3.72 -18.64 17.76
N GLN A 208 2.54 -18.04 17.95
CA GLN A 208 2.16 -16.82 17.25
C GLN A 208 3.06 -15.64 17.65
N ALA A 209 3.40 -15.51 18.93
CA ALA A 209 4.22 -14.42 19.42
C ALA A 209 5.62 -14.46 18.81
N PHE A 210 6.19 -15.66 18.67
CA PHE A 210 7.42 -15.88 17.91
C PHE A 210 7.26 -15.48 16.44
N GLY A 211 6.16 -15.86 15.78
CA GLY A 211 5.89 -15.44 14.40
C GLY A 211 5.87 -13.92 14.21
N PHE A 212 5.23 -13.18 15.13
CA PHE A 212 5.25 -11.72 15.13
C PHE A 212 6.67 -11.16 15.31
N VAL A 213 7.42 -11.69 16.28
CA VAL A 213 8.79 -11.23 16.55
C VAL A 213 9.72 -11.52 15.38
N LEU A 214 9.62 -12.70 14.76
CA LEU A 214 10.41 -13.07 13.59
C LEU A 214 10.16 -12.10 12.42
N GLU A 215 8.91 -11.78 12.15
CA GLU A 215 8.56 -10.86 11.07
C GLU A 215 8.94 -9.40 11.39
N GLY A 216 8.79 -8.97 12.65
CA GLY A 216 9.30 -7.68 13.12
C GLY A 216 10.81 -7.58 12.94
N ALA A 217 11.56 -8.62 13.32
CA ALA A 217 13.01 -8.66 13.22
C ALA A 217 13.50 -8.60 11.76
N ARG A 218 12.76 -9.19 10.81
CA ARG A 218 13.05 -9.10 9.38
C ARG A 218 12.89 -7.70 8.80
N ARG A 219 12.08 -6.85 9.44
CA ARG A 219 11.82 -5.47 9.01
C ARG A 219 12.83 -4.46 9.56
N LEU A 220 13.68 -4.86 10.50
CA LEU A 220 14.77 -4.04 11.01
C LEU A 220 15.91 -3.96 10.00
N ASP A 221 16.61 -2.83 9.98
CA ASP A 221 17.93 -2.77 9.35
C ASP A 221 18.94 -3.66 10.11
N THR A 222 19.96 -4.14 9.40
CA THR A 222 20.92 -5.10 9.94
C THR A 222 21.62 -4.59 11.20
N ALA A 223 22.01 -3.31 11.24
CA ALA A 223 22.70 -2.73 12.40
C ALA A 223 21.78 -2.69 13.62
N THR A 224 20.55 -2.22 13.44
CA THR A 224 19.54 -2.18 14.50
C THR A 224 19.23 -3.59 15.01
N ARG A 225 19.07 -4.57 14.12
CA ARG A 225 18.81 -5.97 14.52
C ARG A 225 19.95 -6.56 15.35
N THR A 226 21.19 -6.39 14.90
CA THR A 226 22.38 -6.90 15.61
C THR A 226 22.50 -6.27 17.01
N GLU A 227 22.26 -4.98 17.15
CA GLU A 227 22.28 -4.33 18.47
C GLU A 227 21.15 -4.84 19.38
N LEU A 228 19.92 -4.95 18.88
CA LEU A 228 18.82 -5.49 19.70
C LEU A 228 19.06 -6.96 20.11
N ALA A 229 19.71 -7.76 19.26
CA ALA A 229 20.12 -9.13 19.58
C ALA A 229 21.19 -9.14 20.68
N ARG A 230 22.20 -8.27 20.60
CA ARG A 230 23.26 -8.12 21.61
C ARG A 230 22.71 -7.69 22.98
N LEU A 231 21.59 -6.96 22.97
CA LEU A 231 20.88 -6.52 24.18
C LEU A 231 19.89 -7.57 24.73
N ASP A 232 19.74 -8.71 24.05
CA ASP A 232 18.83 -9.81 24.42
C ASP A 232 17.36 -9.39 24.58
N LEU A 233 16.87 -8.54 23.67
CA LEU A 233 15.52 -7.97 23.79
C LEU A 233 14.42 -8.78 23.11
N PHE A 234 14.74 -9.66 22.15
CA PHE A 234 13.74 -10.44 21.42
C PHE A 234 12.88 -11.37 22.30
N PRO A 235 13.42 -12.07 23.33
CA PRO A 235 12.59 -12.80 24.28
C PRO A 235 11.56 -11.90 24.99
N SER A 236 11.98 -10.67 25.38
CA SER A 236 11.09 -9.71 26.03
C SER A 236 9.98 -9.21 25.08
N PHE A 237 10.30 -8.98 23.80
CA PHE A 237 9.31 -8.59 22.80
C PHE A 237 8.28 -9.70 22.60
N ARG A 238 8.72 -10.97 22.52
CA ARG A 238 7.84 -12.13 22.40
C ARG A 238 6.87 -12.24 23.58
N GLN A 239 7.37 -12.04 24.80
CA GLN A 239 6.57 -12.20 26.02
C GLN A 239 5.63 -11.03 26.28
N GLN A 240 6.06 -9.79 26.01
CA GLN A 240 5.37 -8.60 26.50
C GLN A 240 4.65 -7.80 25.40
N SER A 241 5.17 -7.82 24.17
CA SER A 241 4.68 -6.91 23.11
C SER A 241 4.87 -7.44 21.68
N PRO A 242 4.52 -8.70 21.38
CA PRO A 242 4.87 -9.31 20.09
C PRO A 242 4.22 -8.58 18.91
N ALA A 243 2.91 -8.29 19.00
CA ALA A 243 2.18 -7.59 17.95
C ALA A 243 2.67 -6.14 17.75
N HIS A 244 2.96 -5.41 18.84
CA HIS A 244 3.50 -4.06 18.75
C HIS A 244 4.91 -4.04 18.16
N PHE A 245 5.77 -4.98 18.54
CA PHE A 245 7.09 -5.11 17.92
C PHE A 245 6.97 -5.40 16.43
N TYR A 246 6.15 -6.37 16.03
CA TYR A 246 5.86 -6.66 14.62
C TYR A 246 5.42 -5.41 13.83
N ARG A 247 4.54 -4.60 14.42
CA ARG A 247 3.99 -3.39 13.80
C ARG A 247 5.01 -2.26 13.69
N TYR A 248 5.77 -2.00 14.75
CA TYR A 248 6.63 -0.81 14.87
C TYR A 248 8.12 -1.07 14.65
N ALA A 249 8.56 -2.32 14.49
CA ALA A 249 9.99 -2.67 14.35
C ALA A 249 10.70 -1.84 13.27
N ALA A 250 10.10 -1.68 12.08
CA ALA A 250 10.70 -0.92 10.97
C ALA A 250 11.06 0.54 11.30
N THR A 251 10.48 1.09 12.38
CA THR A 251 10.68 2.48 12.83
C THR A 251 11.77 2.62 13.88
N LEU A 252 12.27 1.49 14.40
CA LEU A 252 13.39 1.47 15.33
C LEU A 252 14.69 1.60 14.52
N ARG A 253 15.51 2.58 14.87
CA ARG A 253 16.81 2.80 14.24
C ARG A 253 17.84 3.03 15.33
N LEU A 254 18.80 2.11 15.45
CA LEU A 254 19.97 2.28 16.31
C LEU A 254 21.17 2.67 15.45
N ARG A 255 21.85 3.74 15.83
CA ARG A 255 23.10 4.21 15.23
C ARG A 255 24.11 4.42 16.34
N ASP A 256 25.28 3.80 16.22
CA ASP A 256 26.34 3.86 17.23
C ASP A 256 25.84 3.47 18.65
N GLY A 257 24.94 2.47 18.71
CA GLY A 257 24.32 1.99 19.96
C GLY A 257 23.24 2.90 20.54
N GLN A 258 22.94 4.02 19.91
CA GLN A 258 21.92 4.97 20.36
C GLN A 258 20.67 4.91 19.49
N LEU A 259 19.50 5.02 20.11
CA LEU A 259 18.24 5.12 19.38
C LEU A 259 18.12 6.50 18.72
N VAL A 260 17.77 6.54 17.44
CA VAL A 260 17.38 7.78 16.74
C VAL A 260 15.98 8.16 17.21
N VAL A 261 15.83 9.33 17.83
CA VAL A 261 14.56 9.81 18.35
C VAL A 261 13.87 10.78 17.37
N PRO A 262 12.53 10.74 17.24
CA PRO A 262 11.81 11.75 16.47
C PRO A 262 12.05 13.16 17.05
N GLY A 263 12.27 14.13 16.16
CA GLY A 263 12.64 15.51 16.51
C GLY A 263 14.15 15.75 16.69
N GLY A 264 14.95 14.69 16.78
CA GLY A 264 16.40 14.76 17.01
C GLY A 264 16.79 14.83 18.50
N ASP A 265 18.08 14.92 18.78
CA ASP A 265 18.62 14.73 20.14
C ASP A 265 18.07 15.70 21.20
N ALA A 266 17.70 16.92 20.79
CA ALA A 266 17.06 17.90 21.67
C ALA A 266 15.75 17.39 22.31
N TYR A 267 15.11 16.37 21.71
CA TYR A 267 13.85 15.79 22.18
C TYR A 267 14.03 14.54 23.04
N ARG A 268 15.26 14.05 23.26
CA ARG A 268 15.51 12.92 24.19
C ARG A 268 14.91 13.14 25.58
N PRO A 269 15.00 14.33 26.21
CA PRO A 269 14.39 14.57 27.51
C PRO A 269 12.86 14.44 27.49
N LEU A 270 12.20 14.85 26.41
CA LEU A 270 10.75 14.71 26.24
C LEU A 270 10.34 13.24 26.19
N TRP A 271 10.99 12.46 25.33
CA TRP A 271 10.75 11.01 25.21
C TRP A 271 11.01 10.28 26.52
N ARG A 272 12.08 10.66 27.25
CA ARG A 272 12.39 10.10 28.57
C ARG A 272 11.27 10.36 29.57
N ARG A 273 10.67 11.56 29.57
CA ARG A 273 9.53 11.88 30.44
C ARG A 273 8.26 11.11 30.06
N LEU A 274 8.00 10.93 28.76
CA LEU A 274 6.81 10.20 28.28
C LEU A 274 6.85 8.70 28.62
N LEU A 275 8.04 8.09 28.48
CA LEU A 275 8.24 6.65 28.62
C LEU A 275 8.77 6.24 29.99
N GLY A 276 9.37 7.16 30.74
CA GLY A 276 10.06 6.87 32.00
C GLY A 276 11.45 6.23 31.84
N ALA A 277 11.94 6.09 30.60
CA ALA A 277 13.23 5.45 30.26
C ALA A 277 14.05 6.34 29.32
N SER A 278 15.39 6.31 29.41
CA SER A 278 16.25 7.12 28.53
C SER A 278 16.48 6.46 27.18
N ALA A 279 16.47 7.22 26.08
CA ALA A 279 16.78 6.69 24.74
C ALA A 279 18.25 6.22 24.60
N ASP A 280 19.10 6.58 25.56
CA ASP A 280 20.49 6.11 25.68
C ASP A 280 20.59 4.72 26.30
N ASP A 281 19.48 4.20 26.84
CA ASP A 281 19.35 2.82 27.31
C ASP A 281 18.24 2.10 26.52
N PRO A 282 18.55 1.56 25.32
CA PRO A 282 17.56 0.86 24.51
C PRO A 282 16.93 -0.35 25.21
N ARG A 283 17.59 -0.93 26.23
CA ARG A 283 17.06 -2.09 26.97
C ARG A 283 15.79 -1.75 27.73
N LEU A 284 15.73 -0.56 28.30
CA LEU A 284 14.54 -0.07 28.99
C LEU A 284 13.63 0.72 28.05
N PHE A 285 14.20 1.49 27.13
CA PHE A 285 13.43 2.38 26.27
C PHE A 285 12.54 1.65 25.27
N VAL A 286 13.04 0.65 24.56
CA VAL A 286 12.28 0.00 23.49
C VAL A 286 11.08 -0.79 24.05
N PRO A 287 11.22 -1.62 25.10
CA PRO A 287 10.06 -2.25 25.73
C PRO A 287 9.05 -1.23 26.26
N ALA A 288 9.52 -0.13 26.87
CA ALA A 288 8.63 0.94 27.33
C ALA A 288 7.87 1.58 26.15
N LEU A 289 8.55 1.88 25.05
CA LEU A 289 7.94 2.44 23.84
C LEU A 289 6.81 1.56 23.30
N LEU A 290 7.05 0.25 23.22
CA LEU A 290 6.10 -0.72 22.65
C LEU A 290 4.91 -1.03 23.57
N THR A 291 5.07 -0.88 24.88
CA THR A 291 4.03 -1.24 25.87
C THR A 291 3.28 -0.04 26.44
N ARG A 292 3.86 1.17 26.39
CA ARG A 292 3.25 2.37 26.99
C ARG A 292 1.93 2.72 26.31
N ARG A 293 0.87 2.81 27.13
CA ARG A 293 -0.51 3.09 26.69
C ARG A 293 -0.98 2.15 25.58
N ASP A 294 -0.66 0.86 25.70
CA ASP A 294 -1.01 -0.17 24.70
C ASP A 294 -0.48 0.17 23.29
N GLY A 295 0.81 0.51 23.20
CA GLY A 295 1.48 0.79 21.93
C GLY A 295 1.17 2.14 21.28
N ARG A 296 0.31 2.98 21.88
CA ARG A 296 -0.03 4.31 21.34
C ARG A 296 1.16 5.26 21.24
N VAL A 297 2.11 5.15 22.17
CA VAL A 297 3.34 5.96 22.10
C VAL A 297 4.24 5.47 20.95
N ALA A 298 4.28 4.17 20.67
CA ALA A 298 4.96 3.61 19.50
C ALA A 298 4.28 4.02 18.18
N PHE A 299 2.95 4.16 18.17
CA PHE A 299 2.22 4.73 17.02
C PHE A 299 2.62 6.19 16.76
N LEU A 300 2.66 7.02 17.81
CA LEU A 300 3.13 8.41 17.71
C LEU A 300 4.59 8.46 17.23
N TRP A 301 5.44 7.59 17.76
CA TRP A 301 6.82 7.45 17.32
C TRP A 301 6.93 7.13 15.82
N GLN A 302 6.18 6.13 15.34
CA GLN A 302 6.13 5.75 13.93
C GLN A 302 5.66 6.91 13.04
N ALA A 303 4.67 7.68 13.49
CA ALA A 303 4.16 8.83 12.75
C ALA A 303 5.23 9.90 12.54
N LEU A 304 6.11 10.10 13.52
CA LEU A 304 7.05 11.22 13.57
C LEU A 304 8.47 10.86 13.09
N ILE A 305 8.92 9.61 13.17
CA ILE A 305 10.32 9.26 12.89
C ILE A 305 10.73 9.50 11.43
N ASP A 306 9.80 9.35 10.50
CA ASP A 306 9.99 9.55 9.07
C ASP A 306 9.34 10.85 8.57
N ALA A 307 8.79 11.66 9.49
CA ALA A 307 8.31 12.99 9.16
C ALA A 307 9.49 13.94 8.93
N PRO A 308 9.32 15.00 8.12
CA PRO A 308 10.30 16.07 8.05
C PRO A 308 10.65 16.59 9.46
N PRO A 309 11.92 16.86 9.80
CA PRO A 309 12.33 17.19 11.16
C PRO A 309 11.54 18.34 11.78
N GLU A 310 11.30 19.40 11.01
CA GLU A 310 10.46 20.54 11.39
C GLU A 310 9.04 20.15 11.78
N MET A 311 8.47 19.15 11.11
CA MET A 311 7.13 18.65 11.40
C MET A 311 7.11 17.81 12.67
N ALA A 312 8.10 16.93 12.83
CA ALA A 312 8.26 16.20 14.08
C ALA A 312 8.38 17.16 15.27
N ARG A 313 9.17 18.25 15.11
CA ARG A 313 9.32 19.29 16.12
C ARG A 313 8.03 20.05 16.40
N HIS A 314 7.26 20.40 15.38
CA HIS A 314 5.96 21.07 15.55
C HIS A 314 5.01 20.24 16.43
N TYR A 315 4.84 18.95 16.13
CA TYR A 315 3.94 18.09 16.92
C TYR A 315 4.47 17.76 18.32
N LEU A 316 5.79 17.76 18.50
CA LEU A 316 6.42 17.56 19.81
C LEU A 316 6.47 18.85 20.64
N GLY A 317 6.34 20.02 19.99
CA GLY A 317 6.50 21.36 20.54
C GLY A 317 7.93 21.67 21.00
N ASP A 318 8.12 22.69 21.83
CA ASP A 318 9.41 23.00 22.45
C ASP A 318 9.70 22.03 23.61
N PRO A 319 10.83 21.28 23.59
CA PRO A 319 11.18 20.31 24.63
C PRO A 319 11.36 20.93 26.02
N ASP A 320 11.62 22.23 26.11
CA ASP A 320 11.83 22.98 27.34
C ASP A 320 10.57 23.74 27.81
N SER A 321 9.59 23.92 26.91
CA SER A 321 8.30 24.56 27.23
C SER A 321 7.36 23.63 28.03
N PRO A 322 6.85 24.06 29.19
CA PRO A 322 5.84 23.31 29.93
C PRO A 322 4.49 23.19 29.19
N ASP A 323 4.12 24.20 28.42
CA ASP A 323 2.81 24.26 27.73
C ASP A 323 2.77 23.31 26.55
N ASP A 324 3.89 23.11 25.85
CA ASP A 324 3.99 22.20 24.72
C ASP A 324 3.91 20.72 25.11
N ARG A 325 4.23 20.39 26.37
CA ARG A 325 3.94 19.06 26.93
C ARG A 325 2.45 18.74 26.89
N ARG A 326 1.59 19.75 27.07
CA ARG A 326 0.14 19.58 26.96
C ARG A 326 -0.25 19.23 25.53
N THR A 327 0.47 19.70 24.52
CA THR A 327 0.20 19.38 23.11
C THR A 327 0.38 17.89 22.82
N VAL A 328 1.54 17.31 23.14
CA VAL A 328 1.76 15.86 22.96
C VAL A 328 0.78 15.03 23.78
N GLN A 329 0.51 15.42 25.03
CA GLN A 329 -0.45 14.72 25.87
C GLN A 329 -1.89 14.82 25.34
N ARG A 330 -2.29 15.96 24.77
CA ARG A 330 -3.58 16.13 24.10
C ARG A 330 -3.69 15.24 22.87
N VAL A 331 -2.65 15.18 22.03
CA VAL A 331 -2.62 14.27 20.87
C VAL A 331 -2.77 12.82 21.32
N LEU A 332 -2.01 12.38 22.32
CA LEU A 332 -2.13 11.04 22.87
C LEU A 332 -3.52 10.77 23.48
N ALA A 333 -4.09 11.72 24.23
CA ALA A 333 -5.42 11.59 24.80
C ALA A 333 -6.52 11.52 23.72
N GLN A 334 -6.35 12.23 22.62
CA GLN A 334 -7.27 12.12 21.49
C GLN A 334 -7.13 10.77 20.78
N LEU A 335 -5.90 10.29 20.56
CA LEU A 335 -5.67 8.93 20.06
C LEU A 335 -6.23 7.86 21.02
N ASP A 336 -6.22 8.12 22.33
CA ASP A 336 -6.88 7.26 23.34
C ASP A 336 -8.41 7.23 23.12
N ALA A 337 -9.02 8.36 22.74
CA ALA A 337 -10.46 8.48 22.56
C ALA A 337 -10.98 7.97 21.20
N THR A 338 -10.19 8.08 20.13
CA THR A 338 -10.65 7.85 18.75
C THR A 338 -10.32 6.47 18.19
N ALA A 339 -9.37 5.76 18.81
CA ALA A 339 -9.01 4.39 18.47
C ALA A 339 -9.28 3.48 19.68
N PRO A 340 -10.55 3.11 19.93
CA PRO A 340 -10.92 2.22 21.03
C PRO A 340 -10.46 0.77 20.78
N GLU A 341 -10.24 0.38 19.53
CA GLU A 341 -9.63 -0.91 19.20
C GLU A 341 -8.12 -0.88 19.50
N SER A 342 -7.58 -2.01 19.98
CA SER A 342 -6.16 -2.12 20.31
C SER A 342 -5.33 -1.78 19.07
N PHE A 343 -4.26 -0.99 19.25
CA PHE A 343 -3.27 -0.65 18.21
C PHE A 343 -2.46 -1.89 17.75
N SER A 344 -2.91 -3.08 18.14
CA SER A 344 -2.51 -4.36 17.63
C SER A 344 -3.22 -4.76 16.32
N ALA A 345 -4.40 -4.19 15.99
CA ALA A 345 -5.20 -4.54 14.81
C ALA A 345 -4.40 -4.45 13.47
N PRO A 346 -4.72 -5.29 12.46
CA PRO A 346 -3.94 -5.41 11.23
C PRO A 346 -3.73 -4.07 10.50
N LEU A 347 -2.59 -3.96 9.81
CA LEU A 347 -2.18 -2.82 8.97
C LEU A 347 -3.16 -2.64 7.77
N GLY A 348 -4.34 -2.09 8.02
CA GLY A 348 -5.37 -1.84 7.02
C GLY A 348 -5.65 -0.35 6.87
N GLY A 349 -5.17 0.24 5.77
CA GLY A 349 -5.84 1.27 4.98
C GLY A 349 -6.14 2.66 5.56
N ASP A 350 -6.22 2.85 6.86
CA ASP A 350 -6.70 4.13 7.39
C ASP A 350 -5.63 5.22 7.24
N LEU A 351 -6.01 6.30 6.55
CA LEU A 351 -5.30 7.58 6.52
C LEU A 351 -5.31 8.17 7.94
N GLY A 352 -4.51 7.59 8.84
CA GLY A 352 -4.44 7.98 10.23
C GLY A 352 -3.52 9.17 10.47
N PHE A 353 -3.29 9.48 11.74
CA PHE A 353 -2.42 10.58 12.20
C PHE A 353 -1.05 10.59 11.50
N GLY A 354 -0.42 9.43 11.28
CA GLY A 354 0.86 9.36 10.59
C GLY A 354 0.84 9.87 9.14
N THR A 355 -0.27 9.68 8.42
CA THR A 355 -0.43 10.27 7.08
C THR A 355 -0.63 11.77 7.19
N LEU A 356 -1.46 12.24 8.12
CA LEU A 356 -1.66 13.67 8.36
C LEU A 356 -0.33 14.40 8.65
N VAL A 357 0.49 13.85 9.55
CA VAL A 357 1.81 14.43 9.87
C VAL A 357 2.67 14.58 8.61
N ARG A 358 2.62 13.63 7.68
CA ARG A 358 3.42 13.67 6.45
C ARG A 358 2.80 14.46 5.31
N SER A 359 1.50 14.79 5.38
CA SER A 359 0.75 15.37 4.27
C SER A 359 0.45 16.86 4.43
N LEU A 360 0.46 17.38 5.66
CA LEU A 360 0.21 18.81 5.88
C LEU A 360 1.51 19.62 5.71
N PRO A 361 1.45 20.79 5.06
CA PRO A 361 2.61 21.69 4.99
C PRO A 361 2.89 22.35 6.34
N LEU A 362 4.12 22.83 6.50
CA LEU A 362 4.43 23.86 7.48
C LEU A 362 4.59 25.22 6.81
N ALA A 363 4.30 26.26 7.57
CA ALA A 363 4.53 27.64 7.16
C ALA A 363 6.03 27.92 6.95
N PRO A 364 6.40 28.88 6.08
CA PRO A 364 7.79 29.32 5.93
C PRO A 364 8.37 29.77 7.27
N GLY A 365 9.52 29.20 7.66
CA GLY A 365 10.14 29.42 8.98
C GLY A 365 9.86 28.33 10.01
N GLY A 366 8.93 27.42 9.73
CA GLY A 366 8.57 26.31 10.62
C GLY A 366 7.76 26.78 11.84
N GLY A 367 7.10 25.83 12.51
CA GLY A 367 6.43 26.07 13.79
C GLY A 367 4.90 26.15 13.74
N ALA A 368 4.30 26.32 12.57
CA ALA A 368 2.85 26.31 12.38
C ALA A 368 2.48 25.52 11.11
N ILE A 369 1.32 24.87 11.11
CA ILE A 369 0.78 24.22 9.91
C ILE A 369 0.24 25.32 9.01
N ASP A 370 0.68 25.34 7.76
CA ASP A 370 0.17 26.30 6.78
C ASP A 370 -1.22 25.88 6.33
N LEU A 371 -2.23 26.39 7.03
CA LEU A 371 -3.63 26.22 6.73
C LEU A 371 -4.18 27.56 6.21
N PRO A 372 -4.23 27.76 4.89
CA PRO A 372 -4.81 28.96 4.30
C PRO A 372 -6.22 29.23 4.82
N GLY A 373 -6.47 30.46 5.28
CA GLY A 373 -7.73 30.85 5.94
C GLY A 373 -7.88 30.43 7.41
N GLY A 374 -6.86 29.79 7.99
CA GLY A 374 -6.80 29.44 9.41
C GLY A 374 -7.65 28.22 9.81
N ALA A 375 -7.41 27.70 11.01
CA ALA A 375 -8.03 26.46 11.48
C ALA A 375 -9.57 26.53 11.58
N GLY A 376 -10.13 27.71 11.88
CA GLY A 376 -11.57 27.95 11.91
C GLY A 376 -12.25 27.67 10.58
N LEU A 377 -11.66 28.13 9.47
CA LEU A 377 -12.17 27.90 8.13
C LEU A 377 -12.14 26.42 7.76
N TRP A 378 -11.01 25.76 7.98
CA TRP A 378 -10.85 24.34 7.69
C TRP A 378 -11.85 23.49 8.49
N TRP A 379 -12.06 23.80 9.76
CA TRP A 379 -13.05 23.09 10.56
C TRP A 379 -14.47 23.24 10.01
N THR A 380 -14.86 24.45 9.63
CA THR A 380 -16.16 24.72 9.00
C THR A 380 -16.29 24.00 7.66
N ALA A 381 -15.27 24.06 6.82
CA ALA A 381 -15.23 23.41 5.51
C ALA A 381 -15.36 21.88 5.60
N LEU A 382 -14.75 21.26 6.61
CA LEU A 382 -14.76 19.81 6.79
C LEU A 382 -16.11 19.28 7.28
N ARG A 383 -16.83 20.06 8.11
CA ARG A 383 -18.07 19.65 8.76
C ARG A 383 -19.34 19.99 8.02
N ASP A 384 -19.36 21.11 7.32
CA ASP A 384 -20.59 21.60 6.71
C ASP A 384 -20.90 20.79 5.44
N GLU A 385 -22.04 20.09 5.46
CA GLU A 385 -22.43 19.06 4.48
C GLU A 385 -22.93 19.66 3.17
N GLU A 386 -23.55 20.84 3.25
CA GLU A 386 -24.19 21.45 2.10
C GLU A 386 -23.14 22.08 1.19
N VAL A 387 -22.85 21.41 0.08
CA VAL A 387 -22.12 21.98 -1.05
C VAL A 387 -22.71 23.36 -1.39
N PRO A 388 -21.90 24.41 -1.59
CA PRO A 388 -22.43 25.74 -1.85
C PRO A 388 -23.07 25.80 -3.24
N SER A 389 -24.23 26.45 -3.37
CA SER A 389 -24.97 26.54 -4.63
C SER A 389 -24.34 27.44 -5.67
N ASP A 390 -23.67 28.46 -5.18
CA ASP A 390 -23.18 29.59 -5.94
C ASP A 390 -22.09 30.30 -5.12
N ALA A 391 -21.56 31.38 -5.68
CA ALA A 391 -20.54 32.18 -5.04
C ALA A 391 -21.01 32.87 -3.76
N GLU A 392 -22.31 33.20 -3.64
CA GLU A 392 -22.86 33.90 -2.47
C GLU A 392 -22.99 32.96 -1.27
N ALA A 393 -23.54 31.76 -1.49
CA ALA A 393 -23.59 30.68 -0.52
C ALA A 393 -22.17 30.30 -0.06
N LEU A 394 -21.22 30.22 -0.99
CA LEU A 394 -19.82 29.97 -0.67
C LEU A 394 -19.23 31.08 0.21
N GLY A 395 -19.49 32.35 -0.12
CA GLY A 395 -19.03 33.50 0.66
C GLY A 395 -19.50 33.47 2.11
N ARG A 396 -20.78 33.13 2.35
CA ARG A 396 -21.33 32.96 3.73
C ARG A 396 -20.62 31.87 4.52
N ILE A 397 -20.23 30.77 3.88
CA ILE A 397 -19.53 29.66 4.55
C ILE A 397 -18.11 30.08 4.90
N VAL A 398 -17.44 30.79 3.98
CA VAL A 398 -16.11 31.34 4.19
C VAL A 398 -16.12 32.34 5.35
N GLU A 399 -17.03 33.30 5.36
CA GLU A 399 -17.16 34.32 6.42
C GLU A 399 -17.32 33.67 7.80
N ARG A 400 -18.28 32.75 7.95
CA ARG A 400 -18.46 31.97 9.19
C ARG A 400 -17.22 31.19 9.62
N GLY A 401 -16.44 30.70 8.65
CA GLY A 401 -15.20 29.98 8.90
C GLY A 401 -14.08 30.89 9.41
N LEU A 402 -13.93 32.06 8.80
CA LEU A 402 -12.91 33.05 9.14
C LEU A 402 -13.17 33.71 10.51
N GLU A 403 -14.44 33.89 10.89
CA GLU A 403 -14.83 34.41 12.21
C GLU A 403 -14.65 33.39 13.36
N ARG A 404 -14.45 32.10 13.03
CA ARG A 404 -14.36 31.05 14.04
C ARG A 404 -12.97 31.02 14.67
N GLU A 405 -12.91 31.35 15.96
CA GLU A 405 -11.71 31.15 16.77
C GLU A 405 -11.47 29.65 17.02
N LEU A 406 -10.50 29.09 16.32
CA LEU A 406 -9.98 27.74 16.53
C LEU A 406 -8.48 27.74 16.22
N ASP A 407 -7.67 27.25 17.15
CA ASP A 407 -6.24 27.07 16.92
C ASP A 407 -5.96 25.78 16.12
N GLU A 408 -4.76 25.69 15.55
CA GLU A 408 -4.33 24.55 14.75
C GLU A 408 -4.41 23.23 15.53
N THR A 409 -3.96 23.26 16.79
CA THR A 409 -4.02 22.06 17.65
C THR A 409 -5.47 21.64 17.88
N GLY A 410 -6.38 22.59 18.13
CA GLY A 410 -7.80 22.34 18.26
C GLY A 410 -8.41 21.72 17.01
N LEU A 411 -8.07 22.23 15.81
CA LEU A 411 -8.49 21.62 14.54
C LEU A 411 -7.99 20.18 14.42
N LEU A 412 -6.70 19.94 14.67
CA LEU A 412 -6.11 18.60 14.54
C LEU A 412 -6.77 17.60 15.48
N LEU A 413 -6.95 17.96 16.75
CA LEU A 413 -7.61 17.08 17.72
C LEU A 413 -9.07 16.83 17.32
N ALA A 414 -9.77 17.89 16.91
CA ALA A 414 -11.16 17.78 16.50
C ALA A 414 -11.33 16.91 15.24
N THR A 415 -10.42 17.00 14.28
CA THR A 415 -10.45 16.20 13.03
C THR A 415 -10.05 14.75 13.22
N LEU A 416 -9.14 14.44 14.16
CA LEU A 416 -8.74 13.07 14.48
C LEU A 416 -9.91 12.20 15.01
N GLY A 417 -10.93 12.83 15.61
CA GLY A 417 -12.08 12.12 16.19
C GLY A 417 -13.43 12.47 15.58
N ALA A 418 -13.48 13.41 14.63
CA ALA A 418 -14.74 13.80 14.02
C ALA A 418 -15.15 12.80 12.94
N ALA A 419 -16.37 12.29 13.09
CA ALA A 419 -17.16 11.83 11.97
C ALA A 419 -18.03 12.98 11.46
N VAL A 420 -18.14 13.11 10.15
CA VAL A 420 -18.99 14.04 9.43
C VAL A 420 -20.02 13.23 8.68
N ASP A 421 -21.30 13.59 8.74
CA ASP A 421 -22.31 12.92 7.94
C ASP A 421 -22.21 13.39 6.49
N VAL A 422 -22.25 12.44 5.55
CA VAL A 422 -22.07 12.66 4.12
C VAL A 422 -23.13 11.85 3.41
N ALA A 423 -24.21 12.52 3.01
CA ALA A 423 -25.37 11.88 2.38
C ALA A 423 -25.97 10.73 3.25
N GLY A 424 -26.04 10.92 4.57
CA GLY A 424 -26.59 9.97 5.52
C GLY A 424 -25.61 8.89 6.00
N ALA A 425 -24.31 9.02 5.68
CA ALA A 425 -23.25 8.15 6.16
C ALA A 425 -22.16 8.93 6.91
N ALA A 426 -21.89 8.54 8.15
CA ALA A 426 -20.78 9.06 8.95
C ALA A 426 -19.42 8.68 8.32
N ARG A 427 -18.64 9.68 7.92
CA ARG A 427 -17.27 9.53 7.37
C ARG A 427 -16.24 10.27 8.22
N PRO A 428 -15.00 9.77 8.36
CA PRO A 428 -13.96 10.49 9.09
C PRO A 428 -13.61 11.83 8.41
N ALA A 429 -13.41 12.89 9.20
CA ALA A 429 -13.01 14.20 8.68
C ALA A 429 -11.55 14.23 8.16
N LEU A 430 -10.72 13.33 8.68
CA LEU A 430 -9.28 13.31 8.45
C LEU A 430 -8.86 13.08 6.97
N PRO A 431 -9.42 12.09 6.24
CA PRO A 431 -9.19 11.95 4.80
C PRO A 431 -9.51 13.19 3.98
N ARG A 432 -10.57 13.94 4.34
CA ARG A 432 -10.94 15.19 3.66
C ARG A 432 -9.88 16.27 3.84
N LEU A 433 -9.42 16.45 5.08
CA LEU A 433 -8.35 17.40 5.40
C LEU A 433 -7.08 17.07 4.61
N ILE A 434 -6.64 15.81 4.65
CA ILE A 434 -5.44 15.35 3.93
C ILE A 434 -5.62 15.54 2.42
N GLY A 435 -6.76 15.11 1.87
CA GLY A 435 -7.04 15.17 0.44
C GLY A 435 -7.08 16.60 -0.10
N ALA A 436 -7.75 17.52 0.61
CA ALA A 436 -7.87 18.91 0.20
C ALA A 436 -6.56 19.68 0.39
N ALA A 437 -5.90 19.55 1.55
CA ALA A 437 -4.64 20.23 1.82
C ALA A 437 -3.48 19.73 0.95
N GLY A 438 -3.53 18.44 0.56
CA GLY A 438 -2.51 17.79 -0.27
C GLY A 438 -2.67 18.01 -1.77
N LEU A 439 -3.86 18.39 -2.27
CA LEU A 439 -4.10 18.52 -3.72
C LEU A 439 -3.18 19.55 -4.40
N PHE A 440 -2.89 20.64 -3.69
CA PHE A 440 -2.02 21.73 -4.16
C PHE A 440 -0.84 21.95 -3.21
N GLY A 441 -0.19 20.85 -2.80
CA GLY A 441 0.89 20.84 -1.81
C GLY A 441 1.95 21.94 -1.99
N ASP A 442 2.40 22.15 -3.22
CA ASP A 442 3.44 23.13 -3.56
C ASP A 442 2.87 24.47 -4.09
N ARG A 443 1.54 24.58 -4.25
CA ARG A 443 0.84 25.73 -4.85
C ARG A 443 -0.21 26.29 -3.90
N ARG A 444 0.29 26.86 -2.80
CA ARG A 444 -0.54 27.36 -1.69
C ARG A 444 -1.42 28.54 -2.09
N ASP A 445 -1.00 29.30 -3.10
CA ASP A 445 -1.78 30.38 -3.71
C ASP A 445 -3.12 29.91 -4.30
N LEU A 446 -3.25 28.62 -4.63
CA LEU A 446 -4.50 28.03 -5.11
C LEU A 446 -5.49 27.68 -3.99
N LEU A 447 -5.02 27.58 -2.74
CA LEU A 447 -5.85 27.27 -1.57
C LEU A 447 -6.45 28.55 -0.98
N THR A 448 -7.17 29.33 -1.79
CA THR A 448 -7.94 30.47 -1.25
C THR A 448 -9.05 29.96 -0.31
N PRO A 449 -9.60 30.82 0.56
CA PRO A 449 -10.66 30.40 1.47
C PRO A 449 -11.85 29.70 0.78
N GLU A 450 -12.25 30.18 -0.40
CA GLU A 450 -13.29 29.57 -1.23
C GLU A 450 -12.90 28.16 -1.69
N ASN A 451 -11.68 28.00 -2.17
CA ASN A 451 -11.18 26.72 -2.66
C ASN A 451 -11.01 25.70 -1.54
N VAL A 452 -10.62 26.13 -0.33
CA VAL A 452 -10.57 25.24 0.84
C VAL A 452 -11.93 24.61 1.11
N VAL A 453 -13.01 25.41 1.11
CA VAL A 453 -14.38 24.92 1.30
C VAL A 453 -14.80 23.96 0.18
N LEU A 454 -14.59 24.34 -1.08
CA LEU A 454 -14.98 23.53 -2.23
C LEU A 454 -14.20 22.21 -2.31
N LEU A 455 -12.88 22.23 -2.08
CA LEU A 455 -12.02 21.06 -2.15
C LEU A 455 -12.31 20.06 -1.03
N SER A 456 -12.49 20.54 0.20
CA SER A 456 -12.80 19.70 1.36
C SER A 456 -14.05 18.85 1.13
N ARG A 457 -15.01 19.37 0.37
CA ARG A 457 -16.26 18.70 0.00
C ARG A 457 -16.09 17.81 -1.23
N ALA A 458 -15.36 18.30 -2.24
CA ALA A 458 -15.13 17.58 -3.48
C ALA A 458 -14.39 16.25 -3.28
N VAL A 459 -13.49 16.15 -2.28
CA VAL A 459 -12.78 14.90 -1.95
C VAL A 459 -13.75 13.73 -1.74
N ASP A 460 -14.88 13.97 -1.10
CA ASP A 460 -15.84 12.91 -0.76
C ASP A 460 -17.01 12.81 -1.74
N SER A 461 -17.50 13.95 -2.21
CA SER A 461 -18.68 14.01 -3.07
C SER A 461 -18.33 13.74 -4.53
N TRP A 462 -17.19 14.24 -5.01
CA TRP A 462 -16.80 14.15 -6.43
C TRP A 462 -15.29 13.89 -6.61
N PRO A 463 -14.75 12.77 -6.14
CA PRO A 463 -13.32 12.47 -6.28
C PRO A 463 -12.85 12.48 -7.75
N ALA A 464 -13.71 12.08 -8.69
CA ALA A 464 -13.43 12.14 -10.12
C ALA A 464 -13.24 13.57 -10.65
N ALA A 465 -13.91 14.56 -10.05
CA ALA A 465 -13.79 15.97 -10.45
C ALA A 465 -12.43 16.58 -10.06
N LEU A 466 -11.66 15.92 -9.18
CA LEU A 466 -10.31 16.36 -8.82
C LEU A 466 -9.25 15.95 -9.85
N VAL A 467 -9.55 14.97 -10.71
CA VAL A 467 -8.61 14.49 -11.74
C VAL A 467 -8.25 15.60 -12.74
N PRO A 468 -9.20 16.32 -13.36
CA PRO A 468 -8.87 17.43 -14.26
C PRO A 468 -8.01 18.51 -13.61
N LEU A 469 -8.21 18.81 -12.31
CA LEU A 469 -7.40 19.80 -11.59
C LEU A 469 -5.94 19.35 -11.43
N ARG A 470 -5.71 18.04 -11.24
CA ARG A 470 -4.34 17.48 -11.18
C ARG A 470 -3.67 17.48 -12.54
N GLU A 471 -4.40 17.15 -13.60
CA GLU A 471 -3.87 17.07 -14.97
C GLU A 471 -3.62 18.46 -15.58
N LEU A 472 -4.54 19.41 -15.35
CA LEU A 472 -4.44 20.76 -15.88
C LEU A 472 -3.30 21.55 -15.23
N GLU A 473 -3.06 21.28 -13.94
CA GLU A 473 -2.17 22.07 -13.09
C GLU A 473 -2.52 23.58 -13.14
N PRO A 474 -3.70 24.01 -12.63
CA PRO A 474 -4.12 25.41 -12.69
C PRO A 474 -3.11 26.35 -12.00
N ARG A 475 -3.00 27.57 -12.51
CA ARG A 475 -2.17 28.65 -11.96
C ARG A 475 -2.98 29.72 -11.26
N HIS A 476 -4.29 29.78 -11.54
CA HIS A 476 -5.18 30.77 -10.97
C HIS A 476 -6.23 30.11 -10.07
N PRO A 477 -6.42 30.60 -8.83
CA PRO A 477 -7.39 30.03 -7.90
C PRO A 477 -8.83 30.11 -8.41
N GLY A 478 -9.14 31.13 -9.22
CA GLY A 478 -10.45 31.28 -9.85
C GLY A 478 -10.83 30.11 -10.76
N THR A 479 -9.84 29.47 -11.42
CA THR A 479 -10.08 28.29 -12.26
C THR A 479 -10.57 27.10 -11.43
N VAL A 480 -9.93 26.85 -10.28
CA VAL A 480 -10.33 25.79 -9.35
C VAL A 480 -11.74 26.04 -8.83
N ARG A 481 -12.03 27.28 -8.41
CA ARG A 481 -13.33 27.69 -7.90
C ARG A 481 -14.42 27.49 -8.94
N ASP A 482 -14.23 28.03 -10.14
CA ASP A 482 -15.22 27.99 -11.21
C ASP A 482 -15.51 26.53 -11.62
N HIS A 483 -14.48 25.68 -11.66
CA HIS A 483 -14.60 24.23 -11.92
C HIS A 483 -15.47 23.52 -10.88
N LEU A 484 -15.15 23.69 -9.60
CA LEU A 484 -15.87 22.98 -8.53
C LEU A 484 -17.30 23.50 -8.33
N LEU A 485 -17.55 24.80 -8.59
CA LEU A 485 -18.91 25.34 -8.64
C LEU A 485 -19.71 24.78 -9.82
N ALA A 486 -19.09 24.58 -10.98
CA ALA A 486 -19.74 23.94 -12.12
C ALA A 486 -20.14 22.50 -11.80
N VAL A 487 -19.24 21.73 -11.18
CA VAL A 487 -19.55 20.36 -10.71
C VAL A 487 -20.69 20.36 -9.71
N ALA A 488 -20.66 21.26 -8.73
CA ALA A 488 -21.71 21.42 -7.73
C ALA A 488 -23.08 21.75 -8.35
N ALA A 489 -23.12 22.63 -9.36
CA ALA A 489 -24.34 22.98 -10.06
C ALA A 489 -24.92 21.77 -10.82
N LEU A 490 -24.06 21.04 -11.53
CA LEU A 490 -24.44 19.86 -12.31
C LEU A 490 -24.94 18.71 -11.42
N ASP A 491 -24.33 18.49 -10.26
CA ASP A 491 -24.70 17.42 -9.31
C ASP A 491 -26.10 17.62 -8.71
N ARG A 492 -26.60 18.86 -8.66
CA ARG A 492 -27.95 19.18 -8.18
C ARG A 492 -29.03 19.06 -9.24
N LEU A 493 -28.67 18.90 -10.51
CA LEU A 493 -29.66 18.74 -11.55
C LEU A 493 -30.51 17.49 -11.28
N PRO A 494 -31.82 17.53 -11.58
CA PRO A 494 -32.66 16.35 -11.44
C PRO A 494 -32.10 15.23 -12.32
N ARG A 495 -32.27 13.97 -11.92
CA ARG A 495 -31.85 12.80 -12.71
C ARG A 495 -32.74 12.61 -13.94
N THR A 496 -32.59 13.49 -14.91
CA THR A 496 -33.26 13.47 -16.21
C THR A 496 -32.24 13.23 -17.32
N PRO A 497 -32.66 12.70 -18.48
CA PRO A 497 -31.76 12.51 -19.62
C PRO A 497 -31.03 13.79 -20.04
N ASP A 498 -31.69 14.95 -19.95
CA ASP A 498 -31.10 16.24 -20.32
C ASP A 498 -30.00 16.69 -19.34
N ALA A 499 -30.18 16.44 -18.04
CA ALA A 499 -29.16 16.69 -17.03
C ALA A 499 -27.96 15.75 -17.16
N GLU A 500 -28.22 14.46 -17.46
CA GLU A 500 -27.16 13.50 -17.77
C GLU A 500 -26.35 13.93 -19.01
N LEU A 501 -27.02 14.45 -20.04
CA LEU A 501 -26.35 14.99 -21.22
C LEU A 501 -25.47 16.20 -20.89
N LEU A 502 -25.94 17.12 -20.04
CA LEU A 502 -25.12 18.24 -19.54
C LEU A 502 -23.87 17.75 -18.79
N LEU A 503 -24.02 16.76 -17.92
CA LEU A 503 -22.90 16.18 -17.17
C LEU A 503 -21.88 15.49 -18.10
N VAL A 504 -22.36 14.70 -19.06
CA VAL A 504 -21.52 14.03 -20.06
C VAL A 504 -20.76 15.05 -20.90
N ASN A 505 -21.45 16.09 -21.38
CA ASN A 505 -20.83 17.17 -22.14
C ASN A 505 -19.73 17.83 -21.29
N TYR A 506 -20.06 18.23 -20.07
CA TYR A 506 -19.10 18.85 -19.16
C TYR A 506 -17.85 17.98 -18.94
N GLN A 507 -18.02 16.69 -18.62
CA GLN A 507 -16.92 15.74 -18.45
C GLN A 507 -16.09 15.59 -19.72
N ALA A 508 -16.72 15.55 -20.89
CA ALA A 508 -16.03 15.46 -22.17
C ALA A 508 -15.16 16.70 -22.44
N GLY A 509 -15.67 17.90 -22.19
CA GLY A 509 -14.89 19.14 -22.37
C GLY A 509 -13.76 19.29 -21.35
N ALA A 510 -14.02 18.97 -20.07
CA ALA A 510 -13.00 18.99 -19.02
C ALA A 510 -11.89 17.97 -19.31
N GLY A 511 -12.26 16.74 -19.71
CA GLY A 511 -11.34 15.69 -20.11
C GLY A 511 -10.56 16.05 -21.38
N LEU A 512 -11.18 16.72 -22.35
CA LEU A 512 -10.50 17.20 -23.55
C LEU A 512 -9.36 18.17 -23.21
N VAL A 513 -9.63 19.14 -22.33
CA VAL A 513 -8.60 20.09 -21.90
C VAL A 513 -7.53 19.43 -21.04
N GLY A 514 -7.90 18.47 -20.17
CA GLY A 514 -6.94 17.65 -19.40
C GLY A 514 -6.00 16.86 -20.31
N LEU A 515 -6.52 16.23 -21.37
CA LEU A 515 -5.71 15.55 -22.38
C LEU A 515 -4.76 16.51 -23.12
N LEU A 516 -5.21 17.72 -23.42
CA LEU A 516 -4.38 18.78 -24.02
C LEU A 516 -3.33 19.32 -23.04
N ALA A 517 -3.56 19.25 -21.72
CA ALA A 517 -2.56 19.62 -20.71
C ALA A 517 -1.37 18.65 -20.68
N GLY A 518 -1.62 17.37 -20.99
CA GLY A 518 -0.57 16.38 -21.20
C GLY A 518 0.23 16.54 -22.50
N SER A 519 -0.11 17.52 -23.36
CA SER A 519 0.55 17.75 -24.65
C SER A 519 1.19 19.13 -24.75
N THR A 520 2.09 19.31 -25.71
CA THR A 520 2.72 20.61 -26.04
C THR A 520 1.89 21.42 -27.02
N GLY A 521 0.70 20.93 -27.39
CA GLY A 521 -0.12 21.52 -28.45
C GLY A 521 -0.82 22.81 -28.04
N LEU A 522 -0.98 23.11 -26.76
CA LEU A 522 -1.67 24.32 -26.31
C LEU A 522 -0.91 24.91 -25.11
N ALA A 523 -0.59 26.21 -25.14
CA ALA A 523 0.14 26.86 -24.06
C ALA A 523 -0.63 26.81 -22.73
N ALA A 524 0.08 26.67 -21.59
CA ALA A 524 -0.54 26.48 -20.27
C ALA A 524 -1.62 27.53 -19.93
N ASP A 525 -1.33 28.81 -20.15
CA ASP A 525 -2.27 29.90 -19.85
C ASP A 525 -3.54 29.83 -20.73
N ARG A 526 -3.39 29.39 -21.98
CA ARG A 526 -4.52 29.19 -22.91
C ARG A 526 -5.36 27.99 -22.49
N ARG A 527 -4.74 26.87 -22.12
CA ARG A 527 -5.45 25.69 -21.59
C ARG A 527 -6.30 26.06 -20.38
N GLU A 528 -5.70 26.78 -19.44
CA GLU A 528 -6.40 27.22 -18.24
C GLU A 528 -7.56 28.17 -18.57
N THR A 529 -7.35 29.12 -19.49
CA THR A 529 -8.41 30.02 -19.96
C THR A 529 -9.59 29.25 -20.54
N HIS A 530 -9.32 28.24 -21.39
CA HIS A 530 -10.37 27.39 -21.98
C HIS A 530 -11.07 26.55 -20.93
N PHE A 531 -10.35 25.99 -19.97
CA PHE A 531 -10.94 25.21 -18.89
C PHE A 531 -11.86 26.06 -18.00
N ALA A 532 -11.40 27.24 -17.58
CA ALA A 532 -12.20 28.19 -16.79
C ALA A 532 -13.44 28.66 -17.56
N ALA A 533 -13.31 28.94 -18.86
CA ALA A 533 -14.46 29.30 -19.70
C ALA A 533 -15.48 28.15 -19.80
N TRP A 534 -15.01 26.91 -19.95
CA TRP A 534 -15.85 25.71 -19.98
C TRP A 534 -16.60 25.50 -18.66
N ALA A 535 -15.91 25.66 -17.53
CA ALA A 535 -16.49 25.54 -16.21
C ALA A 535 -17.59 26.60 -15.98
N ARG A 536 -17.30 27.88 -16.24
CA ARG A 536 -18.29 28.96 -16.09
C ARG A 536 -19.53 28.77 -16.95
N LEU A 537 -19.36 28.24 -18.16
CA LEU A 537 -20.49 27.92 -19.05
C LEU A 537 -21.46 26.93 -18.38
N HIS A 538 -20.95 25.90 -17.71
CA HIS A 538 -21.77 24.85 -17.09
C HIS A 538 -22.28 25.21 -15.70
N ALA A 539 -21.60 26.10 -14.98
CA ALA A 539 -22.06 26.56 -13.66
C ALA A 539 -23.45 27.24 -13.71
N GLY A 540 -23.82 27.86 -14.84
CA GLY A 540 -25.12 28.49 -15.04
C GLY A 540 -26.08 27.71 -15.96
N ALA A 541 -25.70 26.52 -16.44
CA ALA A 541 -26.49 25.78 -17.42
C ALA A 541 -27.54 24.90 -16.72
N ALA A 542 -28.82 25.15 -17.01
CA ALA A 542 -29.93 24.28 -16.60
C ALA A 542 -30.49 23.42 -17.74
N ASP A 543 -30.17 23.77 -18.99
CA ASP A 543 -30.67 23.12 -20.20
C ASP A 543 -29.51 22.83 -21.19
N PRO A 544 -29.29 21.57 -21.60
CA PRO A 544 -28.28 21.20 -22.60
C PRO A 544 -28.45 21.90 -23.94
N TYR A 545 -29.69 22.13 -24.38
CA TYR A 545 -29.95 22.70 -25.70
C TYR A 545 -29.65 24.20 -25.72
N ALA A 546 -30.00 24.92 -24.66
CA ALA A 546 -29.59 26.31 -24.47
C ALA A 546 -28.05 26.44 -24.36
N ALA A 547 -27.38 25.46 -23.74
CA ALA A 547 -25.92 25.45 -23.61
C ALA A 547 -25.17 25.11 -24.91
N ALA A 548 -25.78 24.33 -25.82
CA ALA A 548 -25.12 23.80 -27.01
C ALA A 548 -24.47 24.88 -27.89
N ALA A 549 -25.16 26.00 -28.13
CA ALA A 549 -24.62 27.09 -28.92
C ALA A 549 -23.36 27.71 -28.27
N ALA A 550 -23.33 27.82 -26.93
CA ALA A 550 -22.17 28.32 -26.21
C ALA A 550 -21.03 27.29 -26.20
N GLN A 551 -21.34 25.99 -26.10
CA GLN A 551 -20.34 24.91 -26.14
C GLN A 551 -19.65 24.84 -27.50
N LEU A 552 -20.40 24.99 -28.59
CA LEU A 552 -19.84 25.06 -29.94
C LEU A 552 -18.95 26.29 -30.15
N ARG A 553 -19.35 27.46 -29.60
CA ARG A 553 -18.49 28.66 -29.62
C ARG A 553 -17.20 28.44 -28.83
N TRP A 554 -17.29 27.80 -27.67
CA TRP A 554 -16.11 27.43 -26.90
C TRP A 554 -15.18 26.52 -27.70
N LEU A 555 -15.73 25.47 -28.33
CA LEU A 555 -14.95 24.55 -29.16
C LEU A 555 -14.28 25.27 -30.35
N GLU A 556 -15.00 26.18 -31.02
CA GLU A 556 -14.43 27.04 -32.08
C GLU A 556 -13.22 27.82 -31.56
N THR A 557 -13.34 28.47 -30.38
CA THR A 557 -12.23 29.22 -29.79
C THR A 557 -11.06 28.33 -29.37
N LEU A 558 -11.32 27.14 -28.81
CA LEU A 558 -10.29 26.17 -28.46
C LEU A 558 -9.51 25.73 -29.70
N LEU A 559 -10.21 25.34 -30.76
CA LEU A 559 -9.62 24.85 -32.01
C LEU A 559 -8.81 25.94 -32.72
N ALA A 560 -9.24 27.20 -32.63
CA ALA A 560 -8.51 28.33 -33.20
C ALA A 560 -7.16 28.61 -32.50
N ASP A 561 -7.07 28.30 -31.20
CA ASP A 561 -5.82 28.44 -30.42
C ASP A 561 -4.85 27.26 -30.61
N LEU A 562 -5.26 26.19 -31.29
CA LEU A 562 -4.39 25.06 -31.59
C LEU A 562 -3.45 25.39 -32.76
N PRO A 563 -2.19 24.90 -32.72
CA PRO A 563 -1.26 25.04 -33.82
C PRO A 563 -1.77 24.30 -35.05
N ALA A 564 -1.52 24.89 -36.21
CA ALA A 564 -1.83 24.24 -37.48
C ALA A 564 -1.09 22.90 -37.58
N ALA A 565 -1.82 21.86 -37.98
CA ALA A 565 -1.23 20.56 -38.28
C ALA A 565 -0.77 20.50 -39.74
N ALA A 566 0.25 19.67 -40.00
CA ALA A 566 0.65 19.36 -41.36
C ALA A 566 -0.50 18.72 -42.15
N THR A 567 -0.55 18.96 -43.46
CA THR A 567 -1.63 18.50 -44.34
C THR A 567 -1.76 16.97 -44.39
N ASP A 568 -0.67 16.25 -44.09
CA ASP A 568 -0.60 14.79 -44.02
C ASP A 568 -0.97 14.22 -42.64
N SER A 569 -1.27 15.08 -41.65
CA SER A 569 -1.75 14.64 -40.34
C SER A 569 -3.13 13.98 -40.45
N PRO A 570 -3.42 12.96 -39.63
CA PRO A 570 -4.73 12.30 -39.64
C PRO A 570 -5.84 13.27 -39.23
N GLY A 571 -6.95 13.28 -39.97
CA GLY A 571 -8.14 14.11 -39.72
C GLY A 571 -8.85 14.49 -41.02
N ARG A 572 -10.18 14.68 -40.96
CA ARG A 572 -11.04 14.94 -42.13
C ARG A 572 -10.93 16.37 -42.65
N GLY A 573 -10.65 17.33 -41.78
CA GLY A 573 -10.46 18.74 -42.13
C GLY A 573 -9.32 19.40 -41.32
N PRO A 574 -8.98 20.65 -41.62
CA PRO A 574 -7.88 21.36 -40.97
C PRO A 574 -8.02 21.45 -39.45
N LEU A 575 -9.22 21.69 -38.92
CA LEU A 575 -9.44 21.80 -37.48
C LEU A 575 -9.34 20.44 -36.79
N GLU A 576 -9.93 19.39 -37.38
CA GLU A 576 -9.81 18.03 -36.82
C GLU A 576 -8.35 17.54 -36.85
N ARG A 577 -7.59 17.88 -37.91
CA ARG A 577 -6.15 17.59 -37.97
C ARG A 577 -5.37 18.31 -36.88
N ALA A 578 -5.64 19.60 -36.64
CA ALA A 578 -5.02 20.37 -35.57
C ALA A 578 -5.30 19.74 -34.19
N LEU A 579 -6.55 19.37 -33.94
CA LEU A 579 -6.94 18.71 -32.69
C LEU A 579 -6.25 17.36 -32.48
N LEU A 580 -6.30 16.47 -33.47
CA LEU A 580 -5.64 15.16 -33.38
C LEU A 580 -4.12 15.29 -33.29
N ALA A 581 -3.52 16.30 -33.94
CA ALA A 581 -2.11 16.61 -33.79
C ALA A 581 -1.77 17.01 -32.36
N ALA A 582 -2.54 17.93 -31.78
CA ALA A 582 -2.39 18.43 -30.42
C ALA A 582 -2.68 17.37 -29.35
N LEU A 583 -3.61 16.43 -29.59
CA LEU A 583 -3.94 15.36 -28.64
C LEU A 583 -2.95 14.20 -28.63
N ALA A 584 -2.03 14.11 -29.59
CA ALA A 584 -0.99 13.10 -29.44
C ALA A 584 -0.10 13.45 -28.27
N PRO A 585 0.32 12.43 -27.50
CA PRO A 585 1.30 12.62 -26.45
C PRO A 585 2.52 13.37 -27.00
N ALA A 586 2.90 14.44 -26.30
CA ALA A 586 4.17 15.12 -26.54
C ALA A 586 5.38 14.25 -26.17
N ARG A 587 5.15 13.13 -25.47
CA ARG A 587 6.19 12.22 -25.01
C ARG A 587 6.54 11.21 -26.11
N ASP A 588 7.77 11.33 -26.59
CA ASP A 588 8.53 10.31 -27.33
C ASP A 588 8.48 8.95 -26.58
N PRO A 589 8.86 7.80 -27.20
CA PRO A 589 8.61 6.48 -26.64
C PRO A 589 9.07 6.40 -25.18
N GLN A 590 8.14 6.08 -24.28
CA GLN A 590 8.48 5.90 -22.89
C GLN A 590 9.05 4.49 -22.72
N HIS A 591 10.30 4.44 -22.30
CA HIS A 591 10.83 3.31 -21.55
C HIS A 591 10.22 3.40 -20.15
N VAL A 592 9.33 2.47 -19.83
CA VAL A 592 8.84 2.31 -18.45
C VAL A 592 9.43 1.01 -17.96
N GLU A 593 10.30 1.09 -16.95
CA GLU A 593 10.78 -0.09 -16.26
C GLU A 593 9.84 -0.37 -15.09
N LEU A 594 9.14 -1.51 -15.17
CA LEU A 594 8.27 -2.01 -14.11
C LEU A 594 8.84 -3.36 -13.70
N ASP A 595 9.24 -3.47 -12.43
CA ASP A 595 9.81 -4.69 -11.84
C ASP A 595 11.03 -5.24 -12.58
N GLY A 596 11.95 -4.37 -13.02
CA GLY A 596 13.16 -4.77 -13.75
C GLY A 596 12.94 -5.14 -15.22
N VAL A 597 11.72 -4.94 -15.74
CA VAL A 597 11.38 -5.19 -17.14
C VAL A 597 11.12 -3.87 -17.85
N ALA A 598 11.93 -3.56 -18.85
CA ALA A 598 11.77 -2.37 -19.69
C ALA A 598 10.67 -2.58 -20.73
N PHE A 599 9.57 -1.84 -20.60
CA PHE A 599 8.49 -1.76 -21.60
C PHE A 599 8.74 -0.61 -22.56
N PHE A 600 8.53 -0.85 -23.86
CA PHE A 600 8.63 0.16 -24.91
C PHE A 600 7.25 0.42 -25.52
N ALA A 601 6.74 1.65 -25.39
CA ALA A 601 5.45 2.02 -25.96
C ALA A 601 5.60 3.20 -26.95
N ARG A 602 5.45 2.94 -28.26
CA ARG A 602 5.25 3.98 -29.28
C ARG A 602 3.76 4.27 -29.41
N ARG A 603 3.27 5.41 -28.88
CA ARG A 603 1.82 5.66 -28.82
C ARG A 603 1.29 6.89 -29.56
N GLY A 604 2.10 7.83 -30.02
CA GLY A 604 1.60 9.07 -30.65
C GLY A 604 0.76 8.87 -31.93
N LEU A 605 1.42 8.58 -33.06
CA LEU A 605 0.77 8.50 -34.37
C LEU A 605 -0.28 7.38 -34.49
N GLU A 606 -0.03 6.23 -33.85
CA GLU A 606 -0.95 5.10 -33.87
C GLU A 606 -2.20 5.36 -33.00
N ALA A 607 -2.06 6.06 -31.88
CA ALA A 607 -3.23 6.54 -31.14
C ALA A 607 -4.03 7.56 -31.94
N ARG A 608 -3.37 8.53 -32.62
CA ARG A 608 -4.05 9.48 -33.53
C ARG A 608 -4.87 8.75 -34.60
N ARG A 609 -4.25 7.78 -35.30
CA ARG A 609 -4.93 6.98 -36.34
C ARG A 609 -6.05 6.11 -35.79
N ARG A 610 -5.92 5.57 -34.57
CA ARG A 610 -7.00 4.82 -33.91
C ARG A 610 -8.16 5.72 -33.51
N MET A 611 -7.88 6.91 -32.98
CA MET A 611 -8.90 7.90 -32.64
C MET A 611 -9.65 8.39 -33.89
N ALA A 612 -8.93 8.78 -34.94
CA ALA A 612 -9.52 9.18 -36.22
C ALA A 612 -10.44 8.09 -36.80
N ARG A 613 -10.00 6.83 -36.76
CA ARG A 613 -10.83 5.69 -37.20
C ARG A 613 -12.07 5.51 -36.33
N ARG A 614 -11.97 5.67 -35.01
CA ARG A 614 -13.13 5.59 -34.11
C ARG A 614 -14.15 6.69 -34.39
N LEU A 615 -13.71 7.93 -34.60
CA LEU A 615 -14.61 9.05 -34.94
C LEU A 615 -15.43 8.75 -36.20
N VAL A 616 -14.79 8.18 -37.23
CA VAL A 616 -15.47 7.77 -38.47
C VAL A 616 -16.44 6.60 -38.22
N VAL A 617 -16.00 5.54 -37.54
CA VAL A 617 -16.83 4.35 -37.27
C VAL A 617 -18.05 4.69 -36.42
N GLN A 618 -17.92 5.63 -35.50
CA GLN A 618 -19.02 6.09 -34.64
C GLN A 618 -19.90 7.16 -35.29
N GLY A 619 -19.60 7.57 -36.53
CA GLY A 619 -20.39 8.58 -37.24
C GLY A 619 -20.34 9.97 -36.61
N ILE A 620 -19.30 10.29 -35.84
CA ILE A 620 -19.15 11.59 -35.18
C ILE A 620 -18.79 12.63 -36.25
N PRO A 621 -19.50 13.78 -36.37
CA PRO A 621 -19.17 14.84 -37.33
C PRO A 621 -17.72 15.34 -37.19
N ALA A 622 -17.13 15.87 -38.27
CA ALA A 622 -15.79 16.46 -38.16
C ALA A 622 -15.84 17.76 -37.35
N CYS A 623 -14.74 18.11 -36.67
CA CYS A 623 -14.64 19.40 -35.98
C CYS A 623 -14.95 20.59 -36.90
N ASP A 624 -14.51 20.50 -38.15
CA ASP A 624 -14.77 21.49 -39.20
C ASP A 624 -16.28 21.64 -39.49
N ASP A 625 -17.02 20.53 -39.55
CA ASP A 625 -18.47 20.53 -39.78
C ASP A 625 -19.22 21.12 -38.58
N LEU A 626 -18.79 20.78 -37.36
CA LEU A 626 -19.39 21.30 -36.12
C LEU A 626 -19.23 22.83 -36.02
N VAL A 627 -18.05 23.36 -36.38
CA VAL A 627 -17.80 24.81 -36.40
C VAL A 627 -18.60 25.50 -37.52
N ALA A 628 -18.72 24.88 -38.69
CA ALA A 628 -19.55 25.39 -39.77
C ALA A 628 -21.04 25.47 -39.37
N LEU A 629 -21.56 24.43 -38.72
CA LEU A 629 -22.91 24.41 -38.17
C LEU A 629 -23.11 25.52 -37.13
N ALA A 630 -22.15 25.71 -36.23
CA ALA A 630 -22.19 26.74 -35.20
C ALA A 630 -22.23 28.16 -35.78
N ARG A 631 -21.55 28.40 -36.91
CA ARG A 631 -21.60 29.67 -37.65
C ARG A 631 -22.97 29.88 -38.29
N ALA A 632 -23.48 28.87 -39.00
CA ALA A 632 -24.80 28.93 -39.63
C ALA A 632 -25.92 29.20 -38.61
N LEU A 633 -25.86 28.57 -37.44
CA LEU A 633 -26.83 28.79 -36.35
C LEU A 633 -26.80 30.20 -35.75
N ARG A 634 -25.75 31.00 -35.96
CA ARG A 634 -25.71 32.41 -35.52
C ARG A 634 -26.31 33.38 -36.53
N GLU A 635 -26.35 32.97 -37.79
CA GLU A 635 -26.88 33.78 -38.89
C GLU A 635 -28.41 33.66 -38.98
N LEU A 636 -28.97 32.63 -38.34
CA LEU A 636 -30.39 32.44 -38.08
C LEU A 636 -30.79 33.15 -36.77
#